data_AF-A0A833LYT7-F1
#
_entry.id   AF-A0A833LYT7-F1
#
_cell.length_a   1.000
_cell.length_b   1.000
_cell.length_c   1.000
_cell.angle_alpha   90.00
_cell.angle_beta   90.00
_cell.angle_gamma   90.00
#
_symmetry.space_group_name_H-M   'P 1'
#
loop_
_entity.id
_entity.type
_entity.pdbx_description
1 polymer ?
#
loop_
_entity_poly.entity_id
_entity_poly.type
_entity_poly.pdbx_seq_one_letter_code
_entity_poly.pdbx_strand_id
1 'polypeptide(L)'
;MNARPKTSRWFNFPPLPGRKRDYYLLFFAALDIVILQLTQSFDVVLGRTGRFVAIGFDVFVMSLWGLDLISRTFNQENKLEYLKRHWYEVAGIVPFQILRFLLLLRGVKLAIAYYKLGRADEQFSRSLTREITFRFRDVIVDTIADAVFLQSLRRVEEVMVRLNYADLARKAFQNHQKELNEAVKRSLLSKSMMGELARVPFMQGFVERTGDDVSMVISEILETEVSGEIMKEITRGILAEMYERVQRLDVERITGEPEDESEVQ
;
A
#
# COMPACT_ATOMS: atom_id res chain seq x y z
N MET A 1 7.53 55.47 5.47
CA MET A 1 6.78 54.57 4.55
C MET A 1 6.78 53.17 5.15
N ASN A 2 5.65 52.73 5.71
CA ASN A 2 5.51 51.43 6.36
C ASN A 2 5.06 50.37 5.34
N ALA A 3 5.96 49.48 4.94
CA ALA A 3 5.61 48.30 4.16
C ALA A 3 5.13 47.18 5.09
N ARG A 4 3.90 46.70 4.90
CA ARG A 4 3.35 45.55 5.63
C ARG A 4 3.89 44.24 5.04
N PRO A 5 4.20 43.22 5.86
CA PRO A 5 4.62 41.91 5.34
C PRO A 5 3.43 41.17 4.70
N LYS A 6 3.68 40.65 3.49
CA LYS A 6 2.73 39.85 2.69
C LYS A 6 2.70 38.43 3.27
N THR A 7 1.72 38.14 4.13
CA THR A 7 1.52 36.79 4.66
C THR A 7 1.03 35.87 3.52
N SER A 8 1.88 34.98 3.03
CA SER A 8 1.51 33.94 2.07
C SER A 8 0.65 32.88 2.76
N ARG A 9 -0.67 33.01 2.69
CA ARG A 9 -1.60 31.92 3.05
C ARG A 9 -1.50 30.83 1.96
N TRP A 10 -0.65 29.84 2.19
CA TRP A 10 -0.39 28.69 1.33
C TRP A 10 -1.57 27.68 1.22
N PHE A 11 -2.63 27.86 2.01
CA PHE A 11 -3.85 27.06 1.96
C PHE A 11 -5.07 27.96 1.78
N ASN A 12 -5.40 28.30 0.54
CA ASN A 12 -6.67 28.95 0.23
C ASN A 12 -7.64 27.87 -0.27
N PHE A 13 -8.19 27.08 0.66
CA PHE A 13 -9.34 26.24 0.34
C PHE A 13 -10.47 27.17 -0.12
N PRO A 14 -11.16 26.85 -1.24
CA PRO A 14 -12.34 27.61 -1.63
C PRO A 14 -13.33 27.64 -0.47
N PRO A 15 -14.12 28.71 -0.31
CA PRO A 15 -15.15 28.75 0.72
C PRO A 15 -16.14 27.61 0.44
N LEU A 16 -15.95 26.53 1.20
CA LEU A 16 -16.82 25.37 1.24
C LEU A 16 -18.25 25.87 1.52
N PRO A 17 -19.25 25.50 0.70
CA PRO A 17 -20.62 25.93 0.93
C PRO A 17 -21.11 25.40 2.27
N GLY A 18 -21.74 26.26 3.08
CA GLY A 18 -22.23 25.87 4.41
C GLY A 18 -21.32 26.33 5.55
N ARG A 19 -21.69 26.01 6.80
CA ARG A 19 -20.92 26.39 7.98
C ARG A 19 -19.89 25.30 8.27
N LYS A 20 -18.70 25.66 8.80
CA LYS A 20 -17.68 24.68 9.24
C LYS A 20 -18.26 23.57 10.14
N ARG A 21 -19.24 23.92 10.98
CA ARG A 21 -20.01 23.00 11.83
C ARG A 21 -20.70 21.87 11.07
N ASP A 22 -21.19 22.12 9.85
CA ASP A 22 -21.88 21.12 9.04
C ASP A 22 -20.96 19.97 8.65
N TYR A 23 -19.69 20.27 8.35
CA TYR A 23 -18.67 19.29 8.01
C TYR A 23 -18.28 18.42 9.20
N TYR A 24 -18.13 19.00 10.40
CA TYR A 24 -17.88 18.24 11.62
C TYR A 24 -19.03 17.29 11.93
N LEU A 25 -20.28 17.76 11.82
CA LEU A 25 -21.47 16.93 12.05
C LEU A 25 -21.57 15.75 11.07
N LEU A 26 -21.22 15.98 9.80
CA LEU A 26 -21.17 14.93 8.79
C LEU A 26 -20.05 13.93 9.04
N PHE A 27 -18.86 14.41 9.43
CA PHE A 27 -17.74 13.55 9.78
C PHE A 27 -18.10 12.64 10.96
N PHE A 28 -18.68 13.19 12.03
CA PHE A 28 -19.14 12.41 13.17
C PHE A 28 -20.23 11.41 12.79
N ALA A 29 -21.20 11.79 11.96
CA ALA A 29 -22.23 10.88 11.47
C ALA A 29 -21.66 9.73 10.61
N ALA A 30 -20.68 10.02 9.74
CA ALA A 30 -20.03 9.00 8.93
C ALA A 30 -19.19 8.04 9.80
N LEU A 31 -18.43 8.58 10.76
CA LEU A 31 -17.63 7.81 11.70
C LEU A 31 -18.50 6.86 12.53
N ASP A 32 -19.64 7.34 12.97
CA ASP A 32 -20.61 6.57 13.74
C ASP A 32 -21.24 5.41 12.96
N ILE A 33 -21.60 5.65 11.69
CA ILE A 33 -22.06 4.58 10.78
C ILE A 33 -20.97 3.52 10.61
N VAL A 34 -19.72 3.93 10.44
CA VAL A 34 -18.58 2.99 10.33
C VAL A 34 -18.39 2.20 11.63
N ILE A 35 -18.44 2.85 12.79
CA ILE A 35 -18.33 2.19 14.10
C ILE A 35 -19.47 1.19 14.29
N LEU A 36 -20.71 1.57 13.97
CA LEU A 36 -21.86 0.67 14.05
C LEU A 36 -21.72 -0.54 13.13
N GLN A 37 -21.34 -0.33 11.87
CA GLN A 37 -21.10 -1.43 10.92
C GLN A 37 -19.96 -2.35 11.39
N LEU A 38 -18.88 -1.78 11.91
CA LEU A 38 -17.74 -2.54 12.42
C LEU A 38 -18.16 -3.39 13.63
N THR A 39 -18.90 -2.82 14.58
CA THR A 39 -19.40 -3.58 15.73
C THR A 39 -20.41 -4.66 15.35
N GLN A 40 -21.22 -4.44 14.32
CA GLN A 40 -22.16 -5.45 13.82
C GLN A 40 -21.44 -6.59 13.09
N SER A 41 -20.39 -6.29 12.31
CA SER A 41 -19.59 -7.30 11.59
C SER A 41 -18.65 -8.10 12.50
N PHE A 42 -18.17 -7.50 13.59
CA PHE A 42 -17.20 -8.10 14.52
C PHE A 42 -17.78 -8.35 15.93
N ASP A 43 -19.10 -8.57 16.06
CA ASP A 43 -19.76 -8.81 17.36
C ASP A 43 -19.18 -10.05 18.09
N VAL A 44 -18.65 -11.01 17.34
CA VAL A 44 -17.99 -12.22 17.88
C VAL A 44 -16.65 -11.91 18.56
N VAL A 45 -15.94 -10.85 18.13
CA VAL A 45 -14.58 -10.51 18.61
C VAL A 45 -14.59 -9.36 19.62
N LEU A 46 -15.47 -8.35 19.44
CA LEU A 46 -15.48 -7.15 20.29
C LEU A 46 -16.26 -7.28 21.60
N GLY A 47 -17.05 -8.34 21.77
CA GLY A 47 -17.79 -8.63 23.01
C GLY A 47 -18.73 -7.50 23.47
N ARG A 48 -19.12 -7.54 24.76
CA ARG A 48 -20.12 -6.63 25.36
C ARG A 48 -19.60 -5.19 25.51
N THR A 49 -18.29 -5.01 25.68
CA THR A 49 -17.64 -3.71 25.86
C THR A 49 -17.66 -2.88 24.57
N GLY A 50 -17.37 -3.49 23.42
CA GLY A 50 -17.41 -2.80 22.12
C GLY A 50 -18.79 -2.26 21.77
N ARG A 51 -19.85 -3.05 22.04
CA ARG A 51 -21.24 -2.60 21.85
C ARG A 51 -21.61 -1.42 22.75
N PHE A 52 -21.16 -1.39 24.00
CA PHE A 52 -21.47 -0.29 24.91
C PHE A 52 -20.83 1.02 24.45
N VAL A 53 -19.58 0.97 23.99
CA VAL A 53 -18.88 2.14 23.42
C VAL A 53 -19.56 2.63 22.15
N ALA A 54 -19.98 1.72 21.26
CA ALA A 54 -20.67 2.08 20.03
C ALA A 54 -22.03 2.75 20.31
N ILE A 55 -22.84 2.21 21.23
CA ILE A 55 -24.11 2.83 21.62
C ILE A 55 -23.88 4.19 22.31
N GLY A 56 -22.86 4.30 23.16
CA GLY A 56 -22.51 5.57 23.79
C GLY A 56 -22.12 6.65 22.77
N PHE A 57 -21.35 6.26 21.74
CA PHE A 57 -20.97 7.13 20.65
C PHE A 57 -22.15 7.51 19.76
N ASP A 58 -23.04 6.56 19.47
CA ASP A 58 -24.30 6.79 18.75
C ASP A 58 -25.14 7.87 19.45
N VAL A 59 -25.38 7.73 20.75
CA VAL A 59 -26.15 8.71 21.54
C VAL A 59 -25.48 10.09 21.53
N PHE A 60 -24.14 10.15 21.58
CA PHE A 60 -23.40 11.40 21.50
C PHE A 60 -23.62 12.11 20.16
N VAL A 61 -23.49 11.39 19.04
CA VAL A 61 -23.68 11.93 17.69
C VAL A 61 -25.13 12.36 17.47
N MET A 62 -26.08 11.56 17.95
CA MET A 62 -27.51 11.88 17.93
C MET A 62 -27.80 13.16 18.72
N SER A 63 -27.20 13.34 19.90
CA SER A 63 -27.35 14.55 20.72
C SER A 63 -26.78 15.79 20.02
N LEU A 64 -25.59 15.68 19.42
CA LEU A 64 -24.99 16.78 18.66
C LEU A 64 -25.86 17.22 17.49
N TRP A 65 -26.39 16.27 16.72
CA TRP A 65 -27.31 16.55 15.61
C TRP A 65 -28.64 17.13 16.09
N GLY A 66 -29.19 16.60 17.19
CA GLY A 66 -30.43 17.10 17.79
C GLY A 66 -30.30 18.53 18.29
N LEU A 67 -29.27 18.83 19.09
CA LEU A 67 -29.01 20.18 19.62
C LEU A 67 -28.78 21.18 18.49
N ASP A 68 -28.06 20.77 17.46
CA ASP A 68 -27.78 21.60 16.30
C ASP A 68 -29.05 21.86 15.46
N LEU A 69 -29.89 20.86 15.23
CA LEU A 69 -31.18 21.02 14.55
C LEU A 69 -32.10 21.97 15.32
N ILE A 70 -32.22 21.77 16.64
CA ILE A 70 -33.01 22.61 17.54
C ILE A 70 -32.51 24.05 17.49
N SER A 71 -31.20 24.28 17.64
CA SER A 71 -30.59 25.61 17.60
C SER A 71 -30.86 26.34 16.29
N ARG A 72 -30.85 25.63 15.16
CA ARG A 72 -31.23 26.20 13.86
C ARG A 72 -32.71 26.51 13.79
N THR A 73 -33.57 25.61 14.24
CA THR A 73 -35.03 25.80 14.23
C THR A 73 -35.45 27.00 15.07
N PHE A 74 -34.78 27.26 16.21
CA PHE A 74 -35.08 28.42 17.06
C PHE A 74 -34.75 29.76 16.42
N ASN A 75 -33.78 29.82 15.51
CA ASN A 75 -33.34 31.04 14.84
C ASN A 75 -34.12 31.34 13.53
N GLN A 76 -35.17 30.57 13.22
CA GLN A 76 -35.95 30.73 11.99
C GLN A 76 -37.35 31.26 12.31
N GLU A 77 -37.85 32.14 11.44
CA GLU A 77 -39.18 32.75 11.59
C GLU A 77 -40.30 31.69 11.54
N ASN A 78 -40.19 30.71 10.63
CA ASN A 78 -41.18 29.62 10.47
C ASN A 78 -40.60 28.25 10.83
N LYS A 79 -40.74 27.87 12.11
CA LYS A 79 -40.21 26.63 12.68
C LYS A 79 -40.71 25.36 11.97
N LEU A 80 -42.00 25.29 11.68
CA LEU A 80 -42.63 24.11 11.06
C LEU A 80 -42.21 23.93 9.60
N GLU A 81 -42.07 25.02 8.86
CA GLU A 81 -41.65 24.95 7.45
C GLU A 81 -40.18 24.51 7.35
N TYR A 82 -39.34 25.01 8.25
CA TYR A 82 -37.94 24.58 8.36
C TYR A 82 -37.84 23.08 8.64
N LEU A 83 -38.62 22.57 9.61
CA LEU A 83 -38.60 21.16 9.97
C LEU A 83 -39.09 20.25 8.84
N LYS A 84 -40.12 20.67 8.08
CA LYS A 84 -40.58 19.96 6.87
C LYS A 84 -39.50 19.90 5.79
N ARG A 85 -38.75 20.99 5.59
CA ARG A 85 -37.65 21.06 4.61
C ARG A 85 -36.44 20.22 5.02
N HIS A 86 -36.26 19.99 6.32
CA HIS A 86 -35.19 19.20 6.93
C HIS A 86 -35.69 17.88 7.52
N TRP A 87 -36.77 17.30 6.97
CA TRP A 87 -37.42 16.08 7.49
C TRP A 87 -36.45 14.89 7.60
N TYR A 88 -35.46 14.80 6.70
CA TYR A 88 -34.45 13.75 6.69
C TYR A 88 -33.51 13.82 7.90
N GLU A 89 -33.25 15.02 8.44
CA GLU A 89 -32.43 15.21 9.64
C GLU A 89 -33.21 14.80 10.89
N VAL A 90 -34.50 15.15 10.93
CA VAL A 90 -35.42 14.72 11.99
C VAL A 90 -35.52 13.20 12.01
N ALA A 91 -35.66 12.59 10.83
CA ALA A 91 -35.73 11.15 10.65
C ALA A 91 -34.42 10.46 11.09
N GLY A 92 -33.26 11.04 10.79
CA GLY A 92 -31.95 10.50 11.17
C GLY A 92 -31.58 10.64 12.65
N ILE A 93 -32.27 11.49 13.41
CA ILE A 93 -32.13 11.59 14.87
C ILE A 93 -32.91 10.48 15.60
N VAL A 94 -33.86 9.82 14.93
CA VAL A 94 -34.59 8.70 15.56
C VAL A 94 -33.62 7.53 15.79
N PRO A 95 -33.67 6.84 16.95
CA PRO A 95 -32.76 5.74 17.30
C PRO A 95 -33.04 4.46 16.49
N PHE A 96 -32.91 4.56 15.17
CA PHE A 96 -32.99 3.47 14.21
C PHE A 96 -31.76 3.52 13.30
N GLN A 97 -30.98 2.44 13.32
CA GLN A 97 -29.70 2.35 12.62
C GLN A 97 -29.83 2.60 11.11
N ILE A 98 -30.91 2.14 10.48
CA ILE A 98 -31.11 2.33 9.04
C ILE A 98 -31.42 3.79 8.66
N LEU A 99 -31.97 4.57 9.59
CA LEU A 99 -32.26 5.99 9.38
C LEU A 99 -31.01 6.86 9.52
N ARG A 100 -29.91 6.35 10.08
CA ARG A 100 -28.63 7.06 10.20
C ARG A 100 -28.09 7.55 8.86
N PHE A 101 -28.26 6.73 7.82
CA PHE A 101 -27.86 7.07 6.46
C PHE A 101 -28.57 8.32 5.93
N LEU A 102 -29.76 8.67 6.46
CA LEU A 102 -30.46 9.90 6.09
C LEU A 102 -29.71 11.17 6.52
N LEU A 103 -28.89 11.12 7.59
CA LEU A 103 -28.04 12.24 8.00
C LEU A 103 -27.02 12.59 6.91
N LEU A 104 -26.56 11.58 6.13
CA LEU A 104 -25.64 11.76 5.02
C LEU A 104 -26.27 12.47 3.81
N LEU A 105 -27.62 12.53 3.71
CA LEU A 105 -28.30 13.32 2.67
C LEU A 105 -27.96 14.81 2.77
N ARG A 106 -27.65 15.32 3.97
CA ARG A 106 -27.11 16.68 4.13
C ARG A 106 -25.77 16.83 3.40
N GLY A 107 -24.93 15.80 3.45
CA GLY A 107 -23.67 15.71 2.72
C GLY A 107 -23.89 15.71 1.20
N VAL A 108 -24.89 14.97 0.71
CA VAL A 108 -25.28 14.99 -0.71
C VAL A 108 -25.76 16.38 -1.14
N LYS A 109 -26.58 17.06 -0.33
CA LYS A 109 -27.03 18.43 -0.59
C LYS A 109 -25.86 19.42 -0.63
N LEU A 110 -24.90 19.29 0.28
CA LEU A 110 -23.66 20.07 0.29
C LEU A 110 -22.79 19.79 -0.93
N ALA A 111 -22.69 18.53 -1.34
CA ALA A 111 -21.98 18.12 -2.56
C ALA A 111 -22.64 18.68 -3.82
N ILE A 112 -23.98 18.68 -3.90
CA ILE A 112 -24.73 19.31 -5.01
C ILE A 112 -24.51 20.82 -5.00
N ALA A 113 -24.56 21.48 -3.84
CA ALA A 113 -24.28 22.91 -3.72
C ALA A 113 -22.83 23.24 -4.13
N TYR A 114 -21.88 22.41 -3.72
CA TYR A 114 -20.48 22.52 -4.11
C TYR A 114 -20.28 22.32 -5.60
N TYR A 115 -20.92 21.32 -6.19
CA TYR A 115 -20.85 21.06 -7.63
C TYR A 115 -21.53 22.16 -8.44
N LYS A 116 -22.64 22.72 -7.95
CA LYS A 116 -23.32 23.87 -8.56
C LYS A 116 -22.45 25.13 -8.51
N LEU A 117 -21.70 25.34 -7.44
CA LEU A 117 -20.69 26.41 -7.33
C LEU A 117 -19.49 26.13 -8.24
N GLY A 118 -19.01 24.90 -8.30
CA GLY A 118 -17.88 24.49 -9.14
C GLY A 118 -18.19 24.51 -10.64
N ARG A 119 -19.46 24.33 -11.06
CA ARG A 119 -19.89 24.56 -12.45
C ARG A 119 -19.95 26.03 -12.85
N ALA A 120 -20.00 26.96 -11.89
CA ALA A 120 -19.92 28.39 -12.20
C ALA A 120 -18.48 28.83 -12.52
N ASP A 121 -17.47 28.05 -12.08
CA ASP A 121 -16.04 28.28 -12.35
C ASP A 121 -15.41 27.05 -13.05
N GLU A 122 -15.55 26.99 -14.37
CA GLU A 122 -15.07 25.88 -15.23
C GLU A 122 -13.54 25.63 -15.12
N GLN A 123 -12.76 26.61 -14.67
CA GLN A 123 -11.32 26.50 -14.46
C GLN A 123 -10.94 25.78 -13.16
N PHE A 124 -11.84 25.75 -12.17
CA PHE A 124 -11.57 25.26 -10.82
C PHE A 124 -11.67 23.72 -10.71
N SER A 125 -12.58 23.13 -11.51
CA SER A 125 -12.79 21.67 -11.59
C SER A 125 -11.56 20.91 -12.09
N ARG A 126 -10.80 21.47 -13.05
CA ARG A 126 -9.66 20.79 -13.66
C ARG A 126 -8.42 20.75 -12.76
N SER A 127 -8.20 21.79 -11.94
CA SER A 127 -7.04 21.85 -11.04
C SER A 127 -7.23 21.01 -9.77
N LEU A 128 -8.42 21.05 -9.15
CA LEU A 128 -8.69 20.27 -7.92
C LEU A 128 -8.70 18.76 -8.18
N THR A 129 -9.31 18.32 -9.29
CA THR A 129 -9.35 16.89 -9.63
C THR A 129 -7.94 16.37 -9.90
N ARG A 130 -7.07 17.18 -10.50
CA ARG A 130 -5.68 16.79 -10.79
C ARG A 130 -4.86 16.70 -9.50
N GLU A 131 -4.88 17.73 -8.66
CA GLU A 131 -4.03 17.79 -7.46
C GLU A 131 -4.40 16.73 -6.40
N ILE A 132 -5.70 16.48 -6.20
CA ILE A 132 -6.20 15.52 -5.21
C ILE A 132 -5.99 14.08 -5.69
N THR A 133 -6.24 13.80 -6.97
CA THR A 133 -6.09 12.43 -7.50
C THR A 133 -4.64 11.98 -7.50
N PHE A 134 -3.67 12.86 -7.78
CA PHE A 134 -2.26 12.48 -7.70
C PHE A 134 -1.81 12.23 -6.26
N ARG A 135 -2.02 13.18 -5.33
CA ARG A 135 -1.50 13.01 -3.95
C ARG A 135 -2.18 11.89 -3.15
N PHE A 136 -3.48 11.68 -3.29
CA PHE A 136 -4.17 10.63 -2.54
C PHE A 136 -3.97 9.24 -3.13
N ARG A 137 -3.86 9.13 -4.46
CA ARG A 137 -3.54 7.85 -5.09
C ARG A 137 -2.14 7.44 -4.67
N ASP A 138 -1.16 8.32 -4.82
CA ASP A 138 0.23 7.93 -4.59
C ASP A 138 0.43 7.55 -3.10
N VAL A 139 -0.04 8.36 -2.13
CA VAL A 139 0.11 8.01 -0.70
C VAL A 139 -0.67 6.75 -0.28
N ILE A 140 -1.94 6.61 -0.66
CA ILE A 140 -2.76 5.46 -0.22
C ILE A 140 -2.40 4.20 -0.99
N VAL A 141 -2.17 4.29 -2.30
CA VAL A 141 -1.80 3.14 -3.13
C VAL A 141 -0.42 2.66 -2.75
N ASP A 142 0.56 3.54 -2.54
CA ASP A 142 1.92 3.12 -2.21
C ASP A 142 1.95 2.43 -0.84
N THR A 143 1.36 3.03 0.20
CA THR A 143 1.33 2.41 1.54
C THR A 143 0.58 1.06 1.56
N ILE A 144 -0.51 0.93 0.82
CA ILE A 144 -1.24 -0.34 0.72
C ILE A 144 -0.46 -1.36 -0.13
N ALA A 145 0.15 -0.92 -1.23
CA ALA A 145 0.92 -1.78 -2.12
C ALA A 145 2.13 -2.37 -1.40
N ASP A 146 2.85 -1.59 -0.60
CA ASP A 146 3.99 -2.05 0.17
C ASP A 146 3.57 -3.07 1.24
N ALA A 147 2.47 -2.80 1.98
CA ALA A 147 1.92 -3.77 2.93
C ALA A 147 1.52 -5.09 2.26
N VAL A 148 0.86 -5.02 1.10
CA VAL A 148 0.49 -6.20 0.30
C VAL A 148 1.73 -6.92 -0.23
N PHE A 149 2.76 -6.18 -0.65
CA PHE A 149 4.02 -6.73 -1.13
C PHE A 149 4.76 -7.48 -0.04
N LEU A 150 4.93 -6.89 1.15
CA LEU A 150 5.60 -7.53 2.29
C LEU A 150 4.88 -8.81 2.71
N GLN A 151 3.55 -8.79 2.73
CA GLN A 151 2.75 -9.98 3.03
C GLN A 151 2.89 -11.05 1.92
N SER A 152 2.95 -10.63 0.66
CA SER A 152 3.17 -11.53 -0.47
C SER A 152 4.57 -12.15 -0.43
N LEU A 153 5.60 -11.38 -0.10
CA LEU A 153 6.98 -11.85 0.03
C LEU A 153 7.10 -12.93 1.12
N ARG A 154 6.45 -12.72 2.28
CA ARG A 154 6.37 -13.73 3.35
C ARG A 154 5.69 -15.02 2.87
N ARG A 155 4.64 -14.90 2.06
CA ARG A 155 3.96 -16.08 1.49
C ARG A 155 4.84 -16.80 0.47
N VAL A 156 5.60 -16.06 -0.32
CA VAL A 156 6.60 -16.63 -1.25
C VAL A 156 7.70 -17.35 -0.48
N GLU A 157 8.23 -16.76 0.60
CA GLU A 157 9.22 -17.38 1.47
C GLU A 157 8.77 -18.76 1.96
N GLU A 158 7.52 -18.85 2.47
CA GLU A 158 6.95 -20.09 2.96
C GLU A 158 6.93 -21.20 1.89
N VAL A 159 6.64 -20.83 0.64
CA VAL A 159 6.64 -21.76 -0.50
C VAL A 159 8.07 -22.11 -0.89
N MET A 160 8.96 -21.12 -0.98
CA MET A 160 10.35 -21.30 -1.40
C MET A 160 11.12 -22.20 -0.43
N VAL A 161 10.88 -22.13 0.87
CA VAL A 161 11.52 -23.02 1.86
C VAL A 161 11.14 -24.50 1.66
N ARG A 162 10.01 -24.79 1.01
CA ARG A 162 9.54 -26.16 0.76
C ARG A 162 9.99 -26.73 -0.57
N LEU A 163 10.65 -25.94 -1.43
CA LEU A 163 11.14 -26.40 -2.72
C LEU A 163 12.33 -27.36 -2.57
N ASN A 164 12.42 -28.33 -3.46
CA ASN A 164 13.58 -29.19 -3.60
C ASN A 164 14.61 -28.52 -4.52
N TYR A 165 15.55 -27.77 -3.92
CA TYR A 165 16.57 -27.03 -4.66
C TYR A 165 17.58 -27.94 -5.38
N ALA A 166 17.84 -29.15 -4.87
CA ALA A 166 18.73 -30.10 -5.55
C ALA A 166 18.15 -30.55 -6.90
N ASP A 167 16.84 -30.85 -6.95
CA ASP A 167 16.16 -31.21 -8.21
C ASP A 167 16.04 -30.02 -9.17
N LEU A 168 15.82 -28.81 -8.65
CA LEU A 168 15.81 -27.58 -9.46
C LEU A 168 17.19 -27.29 -10.06
N ALA A 169 18.25 -27.41 -9.27
CA ALA A 169 19.63 -27.26 -9.72
C ALA A 169 19.93 -28.29 -10.81
N ARG A 170 19.62 -29.57 -10.57
CA ARG A 170 19.76 -30.65 -11.56
C ARG A 170 19.13 -30.29 -12.90
N LYS A 171 17.87 -29.88 -12.91
CA LYS A 171 17.15 -29.52 -14.14
C LYS A 171 17.80 -28.33 -14.85
N ALA A 172 18.22 -27.31 -14.10
CA ALA A 172 18.91 -26.16 -14.66
C ALA A 172 20.24 -26.56 -15.31
N PHE A 173 21.03 -27.41 -14.66
CA PHE A 173 22.31 -27.87 -15.21
C PHE A 173 22.15 -28.78 -16.42
N GLN A 174 21.18 -29.70 -16.43
CA GLN A 174 20.88 -30.53 -17.59
C GLN A 174 20.52 -29.69 -18.82
N ASN A 175 19.75 -28.61 -18.63
CA ASN A 175 19.39 -27.70 -19.72
C ASN A 175 20.58 -26.92 -20.28
N HIS A 176 21.60 -26.64 -19.47
CA HIS A 176 22.79 -25.85 -19.83
C HIS A 176 24.09 -26.68 -19.86
N GLN A 177 23.99 -28.01 -19.95
CA GLN A 177 25.14 -28.90 -19.75
C GLN A 177 26.27 -28.67 -20.77
N LYS A 178 25.93 -28.41 -22.03
CA LYS A 178 26.92 -28.11 -23.08
C LYS A 178 27.69 -26.82 -22.79
N GLU A 179 26.98 -25.76 -22.43
CA GLU A 179 27.57 -24.46 -22.10
C GLU A 179 28.48 -24.56 -20.88
N LEU A 180 28.06 -25.33 -19.87
CA LEU A 180 28.87 -25.61 -18.68
C LEU A 180 30.15 -26.35 -19.03
N ASN A 181 30.08 -27.44 -19.79
CA ASN A 181 31.25 -28.21 -20.21
C ASN A 181 32.24 -27.34 -21.00
N GLU A 182 31.75 -26.50 -21.91
CA GLU A 182 32.60 -25.56 -22.64
C GLU A 182 33.23 -24.50 -21.73
N ALA A 183 32.51 -23.99 -20.74
CA ALA A 183 33.04 -23.06 -19.76
C ALA A 183 34.12 -23.71 -18.88
N VAL A 184 33.89 -24.94 -18.41
CA VAL A 184 34.86 -25.73 -17.63
C VAL A 184 36.10 -26.02 -18.46
N LYS A 185 35.95 -26.51 -19.70
CA LYS A 185 37.06 -26.77 -20.62
C LYS A 185 37.90 -25.51 -20.86
N ARG A 186 37.25 -24.37 -21.12
CA ARG A 186 37.95 -23.07 -21.25
C ARG A 186 38.68 -22.66 -19.98
N SER A 187 38.08 -22.85 -18.80
CA SER A 187 38.71 -22.55 -17.52
C SER A 187 39.91 -23.45 -17.23
N LEU A 188 39.81 -24.75 -17.50
CA LEU A 188 40.91 -25.71 -17.34
C LEU A 188 42.07 -25.41 -18.27
N LEU A 189 41.79 -25.07 -19.54
CA LEU A 189 42.83 -24.72 -20.51
C LEU A 189 43.51 -23.38 -20.19
N SER A 190 42.81 -22.44 -19.53
CA SER A 190 43.34 -21.11 -19.23
C SER A 190 44.01 -20.98 -17.86
N LYS A 191 43.59 -21.75 -16.85
CA LYS A 191 44.03 -21.57 -15.45
C LYS A 191 44.77 -22.77 -14.84
N SER A 192 44.79 -23.93 -15.50
CA SER A 192 45.39 -25.17 -14.97
C SER A 192 46.65 -25.57 -15.75
N MET A 193 47.54 -26.35 -15.10
CA MET A 193 48.67 -27.02 -15.75
C MET A 193 48.25 -27.86 -16.97
N MET A 194 46.96 -28.20 -17.10
CA MET A 194 46.38 -28.82 -18.28
C MET A 194 46.56 -28.01 -19.56
N GLY A 195 46.59 -26.67 -19.50
CA GLY A 195 46.85 -25.83 -20.68
C GLY A 195 48.26 -26.01 -21.25
N GLU A 196 49.25 -26.19 -20.37
CA GLU A 196 50.62 -26.52 -20.75
C GLU A 196 50.75 -27.98 -21.19
N LEU A 197 50.04 -28.89 -20.49
CA LEU A 197 50.00 -30.32 -20.82
C LEU A 197 49.34 -30.58 -22.18
N ALA A 198 48.33 -29.80 -22.57
CA ALA A 198 47.66 -29.88 -23.87
C ALA A 198 48.58 -29.51 -25.06
N ARG A 199 49.69 -28.81 -24.83
CA ARG A 199 50.69 -28.51 -25.88
C ARG A 199 51.62 -29.69 -26.16
N VAL A 200 51.65 -30.70 -25.29
CA VAL A 200 52.46 -31.91 -25.47
C VAL A 200 51.72 -32.84 -26.45
N PRO A 201 52.35 -33.30 -27.54
CA PRO A 201 51.73 -34.28 -28.42
C PRO A 201 51.33 -35.53 -27.62
N PHE A 202 50.19 -36.13 -27.96
CA PHE A 202 49.53 -37.24 -27.25
C PHE A 202 48.74 -36.89 -25.97
N MET A 203 48.94 -35.73 -25.35
CA MET A 203 48.24 -35.36 -24.10
C MET A 203 46.90 -34.63 -24.30
N GLN A 204 46.59 -34.20 -25.53
CA GLN A 204 45.37 -33.46 -25.85
C GLN A 204 44.09 -34.25 -25.52
N GLY A 205 44.04 -35.54 -25.87
CA GLY A 205 42.90 -36.41 -25.55
C GLY A 205 42.73 -36.68 -24.05
N PHE A 206 43.83 -36.66 -23.27
CA PHE A 206 43.76 -36.76 -21.82
C PHE A 206 43.14 -35.50 -21.21
N VAL A 207 43.51 -34.31 -21.69
CA VAL A 207 42.94 -33.03 -21.22
C VAL A 207 41.45 -32.92 -21.56
N GLU A 208 41.03 -33.36 -22.75
CA GLU A 208 39.60 -33.38 -23.11
C GLU A 208 38.80 -34.31 -22.22
N ARG A 209 39.25 -35.55 -22.04
CA ARG A 209 38.57 -36.53 -21.20
C ARG A 209 38.53 -36.11 -19.73
N THR A 210 39.62 -35.53 -19.22
CA THR A 210 39.65 -34.98 -17.85
C THR A 210 38.68 -33.80 -17.70
N GLY A 211 38.55 -32.95 -18.73
CA GLY A 211 37.59 -31.85 -18.72
C GLY A 211 36.14 -32.34 -18.67
N ASP A 212 35.83 -33.40 -19.40
CA ASP A 212 34.51 -34.05 -19.35
C ASP A 212 34.25 -34.69 -17.97
N ASP A 213 35.23 -35.40 -17.41
CA ASP A 213 35.12 -36.02 -16.08
C ASP A 213 34.94 -34.98 -14.96
N VAL A 214 35.69 -33.86 -15.00
CA VAL A 214 35.52 -32.76 -14.03
C VAL A 214 34.14 -32.12 -14.17
N SER A 215 33.65 -31.93 -15.39
CA SER A 215 32.32 -31.36 -15.60
C SER A 215 31.23 -32.29 -15.06
N MET A 216 31.39 -33.60 -15.20
CA MET A 216 30.49 -34.60 -14.61
C MET A 216 30.51 -34.55 -13.08
N VAL A 217 31.69 -34.48 -12.45
CA VAL A 217 31.83 -34.35 -10.99
C VAL A 217 31.20 -33.06 -10.48
N ILE A 218 31.37 -31.93 -11.18
CA ILE A 218 30.74 -30.66 -10.82
C ILE A 218 29.21 -30.80 -10.88
N SER A 219 28.67 -31.40 -11.95
CA SER A 219 27.23 -31.66 -12.07
C SER A 219 26.73 -32.53 -10.91
N GLU A 220 27.46 -33.61 -10.58
CA GLU A 220 27.09 -34.52 -9.49
C GLU A 220 27.07 -33.80 -8.13
N ILE A 221 28.08 -32.97 -7.83
CA ILE A 221 28.14 -32.17 -6.60
C ILE A 221 26.97 -31.19 -6.52
N LEU A 222 26.59 -30.57 -7.64
CA LEU A 222 25.49 -29.59 -7.69
C LEU A 222 24.12 -30.24 -7.53
N GLU A 223 24.00 -31.54 -7.83
CA GLU A 223 22.80 -32.35 -7.62
C GLU A 223 22.67 -32.89 -6.18
N THR A 224 23.64 -32.61 -5.31
CA THR A 224 23.60 -33.09 -3.91
C THR A 224 22.66 -32.27 -3.01
N GLU A 225 22.22 -32.89 -1.92
CA GLU A 225 21.46 -32.21 -0.85
C GLU A 225 22.21 -31.01 -0.27
N VAL A 226 23.55 -31.08 -0.21
CA VAL A 226 24.40 -29.98 0.29
C VAL A 226 24.28 -28.75 -0.59
N SER A 227 24.39 -28.92 -1.92
CA SER A 227 24.18 -27.83 -2.89
C SER A 227 22.75 -27.28 -2.83
N GLY A 228 21.77 -28.16 -2.60
CA GLY A 228 20.38 -27.77 -2.37
C GLY A 228 20.20 -26.86 -1.14
N GLU A 229 20.81 -27.19 -0.01
CA GLU A 229 20.70 -26.37 1.21
C GLU A 229 21.44 -25.04 1.06
N ILE A 230 22.59 -25.01 0.36
CA ILE A 230 23.28 -23.75 0.03
C ILE A 230 22.38 -22.85 -0.80
N MET A 231 21.72 -23.38 -1.84
CA MET A 231 20.83 -22.60 -2.69
C MET A 231 19.59 -22.09 -1.93
N LYS A 232 19.08 -22.90 -1.01
CA LYS A 232 18.00 -22.52 -0.09
C LYS A 232 18.41 -21.35 0.80
N GLU A 233 19.63 -21.37 1.31
CA GLU A 233 20.16 -20.29 2.14
C GLU A 233 20.37 -18.99 1.35
N ILE A 234 20.93 -19.09 0.13
CA ILE A 234 21.04 -17.95 -0.79
C ILE A 234 19.66 -17.34 -1.04
N THR A 235 18.65 -18.19 -1.29
CA THR A 235 17.28 -17.74 -1.54
C THR A 235 16.69 -17.02 -0.33
N ARG A 236 16.87 -17.55 0.89
CA ARG A 236 16.46 -16.88 2.13
C ARG A 236 17.12 -15.50 2.25
N GLY A 237 18.42 -15.41 1.98
CA GLY A 237 19.16 -14.15 1.99
C GLY A 237 18.60 -13.12 1.00
N ILE A 238 18.28 -13.54 -0.22
CA ILE A 238 17.66 -12.66 -1.24
C ILE A 238 16.31 -12.15 -0.77
N LEU A 239 15.44 -13.00 -0.22
CA LEU A 239 14.14 -12.55 0.28
C LEU A 239 14.26 -11.60 1.47
N ALA A 240 15.22 -11.84 2.37
CA ALA A 240 15.49 -10.94 3.49
C ALA A 240 15.95 -9.55 3.01
N GLU A 241 16.87 -9.50 2.04
CA GLU A 241 17.33 -8.24 1.42
C GLU A 241 16.18 -7.50 0.72
N MET A 242 15.30 -8.21 0.01
CA MET A 242 14.11 -7.61 -0.62
C MET A 242 13.14 -7.03 0.42
N TYR A 243 12.96 -7.72 1.55
CA TYR A 243 12.12 -7.23 2.66
C TYR A 243 12.69 -5.93 3.24
N GLU A 244 14.00 -5.89 3.50
CA GLU A 244 14.68 -4.72 4.04
C GLU A 244 14.60 -3.52 3.09
N ARG A 245 14.82 -3.73 1.78
CA ARG A 245 14.74 -2.65 0.78
C ARG A 245 13.36 -2.02 0.70
N VAL A 246 12.30 -2.82 0.73
CA VAL A 246 10.92 -2.28 0.70
C VAL A 246 10.60 -1.53 1.98
N GLN A 247 11.03 -2.04 3.14
CA GLN A 247 10.87 -1.28 4.40
C GLN A 247 11.63 0.05 4.40
N ARG A 248 12.83 0.11 3.81
CA ARG A 248 13.58 1.36 3.70
C ARG A 248 12.87 2.39 2.81
N LEU A 249 12.28 1.96 1.70
CA LEU A 249 11.46 2.81 0.83
C LEU A 249 10.23 3.39 1.56
N ASP A 250 9.59 2.59 2.41
CA ASP A 250 8.50 3.07 3.28
C ASP A 250 8.97 4.16 4.25
N VAL A 251 10.11 3.95 4.91
CA VAL A 251 10.67 4.92 5.86
C VAL A 251 11.01 6.22 5.14
N GLU A 252 11.74 6.17 4.03
CA GLU A 252 12.17 7.33 3.25
C GLU A 252 10.98 8.18 2.77
N ARG A 253 9.89 7.53 2.30
CA ARG A 253 8.65 8.21 1.91
C ARG A 253 7.91 8.86 3.09
N ILE A 254 7.98 8.28 4.30
CA ILE A 254 7.32 8.80 5.50
C ILE A 254 8.13 9.95 6.12
N THR A 255 9.47 9.86 6.13
CA THR A 255 10.33 10.93 6.67
C THR A 255 10.48 12.12 5.72
N GLY A 256 10.19 11.96 4.42
CA GLY A 256 10.19 13.08 3.47
C GLY A 256 11.51 13.82 3.41
N GLU A 257 12.63 13.10 3.56
CA GLU A 257 13.93 13.68 3.21
C GLU A 257 14.00 13.74 1.68
N PRO A 258 14.10 14.93 1.08
CA PRO A 258 14.36 15.02 -0.35
C PRO A 258 15.73 14.37 -0.58
N GLU A 259 15.83 13.47 -1.56
CA GLU A 259 17.10 13.11 -2.15
C GLU A 259 17.84 14.42 -2.46
N ASP A 260 18.95 14.67 -1.75
CA ASP A 260 19.89 15.71 -2.12
C ASP A 260 20.38 15.36 -3.53
N GLU A 261 19.89 16.11 -4.53
CA GLU A 261 20.41 16.13 -5.90
C GLU A 261 21.84 16.69 -5.90
N SER A 262 22.77 16.02 -5.22
CA SER A 262 24.17 16.39 -5.17
C SER A 262 25.04 15.18 -5.50
N GLU A 263 24.83 14.56 -6.65
CA GLU A 263 25.88 13.78 -7.32
C GLU A 263 25.56 13.50 -8.79
N VAL A 264 25.42 14.56 -9.59
CA VAL A 264 25.80 14.51 -11.01
C VAL A 264 26.54 15.81 -11.36
N GLN A 265 27.86 15.78 -11.16
CA GLN A 265 28.83 16.58 -11.91
C GLN A 265 29.85 15.63 -12.53
#